data_AF-A0A7Y1XJ48-F1
#
_entry.id   AF-A0A7Y1XJ48-F1
#
_cell.length_a   1.000
_cell.length_b   1.000
_cell.length_c   1.000
_cell.angle_alpha   90.00
_cell.angle_beta   90.00
_cell.angle_gamma   90.00
#
_symmetry.space_group_name_H-M   'P 1'
#
loop_
_entity.id
_entity.type
_entity.pdbx_description
1 polymer ?
#
loop_
_entity_poly.entity_id
_entity_poly.type
_entity_poly.pdbx_seq_one_letter_code
_entity_poly.pdbx_strand_id
1 'polypeptide(L)'
;MFKAIRISILLFVLFFVAVSTWLTQARSTDWNNSLWVKVYPINGDDTAASGKYIEGLRLSDFKSIESFLERETGKYAASLDRPVRIELGQAIDEQPPELGGETGALSVMLWSLKMRWWAGSITDDQDRIEPDVRMFVRYHTPDATISLENSVGLQKGMVGIVNGYASRRYRETNNVIIAHEFLHTLGATDKYDPGTGQPIGPDGLAEPDRKPLYPQQYAEIMGGRIALADDDAMIPKSLRHTVIGPLTAREINLID
;
A
#
# COMPACT_ATOMS: atom_id res chain seq x y z
N MET A 1 -2.07 35.37 -28.54
CA MET A 1 -2.73 34.10 -28.92
C MET A 1 -1.97 32.85 -28.45
N PHE A 2 -0.68 32.70 -28.74
CA PHE A 2 0.09 31.50 -28.36
C PHE A 2 0.07 31.18 -26.85
N LYS A 3 0.19 32.21 -25.99
CA LYS A 3 0.07 32.05 -24.52
C LYS A 3 -1.31 31.50 -24.11
N ALA A 4 -2.38 32.02 -24.70
CA ALA A 4 -3.74 31.58 -24.38
C ALA A 4 -3.98 30.14 -24.83
N ILE A 5 -3.58 29.78 -26.05
CA ILE A 5 -3.68 28.41 -26.58
C ILE A 5 -2.89 27.44 -25.69
N ARG A 6 -1.63 27.78 -25.33
CA ARG A 6 -0.80 26.95 -24.45
C ARG A 6 -1.45 26.74 -23.08
N ILE A 7 -1.98 27.81 -22.47
CA ILE A 7 -2.65 27.73 -21.16
C ILE A 7 -3.91 26.86 -21.27
N SER A 8 -4.72 27.04 -22.31
CA SER A 8 -5.92 26.23 -22.52
C SER A 8 -5.59 24.74 -22.68
N ILE A 9 -4.54 24.40 -23.43
CA ILE A 9 -4.09 23.01 -23.57
C ILE A 9 -3.65 22.44 -22.22
N LEU A 10 -2.85 23.18 -21.44
CA LEU A 10 -2.39 22.74 -20.13
C LEU A 10 -3.55 22.55 -19.14
N LEU A 11 -4.54 23.45 -19.13
CA LEU A 11 -5.73 23.33 -18.30
C LEU A 11 -6.59 22.13 -18.71
N PHE A 12 -6.71 21.87 -20.01
CA PHE A 12 -7.43 20.71 -20.53
C PHE A 12 -6.76 19.41 -20.11
N VAL A 13 -5.44 19.29 -20.25
CA VAL A 13 -4.68 18.13 -19.77
C VAL A 13 -4.85 17.97 -18.26
N LEU A 14 -4.73 19.06 -17.49
CA LEU A 14 -4.91 19.02 -16.04
C LEU A 14 -6.32 18.56 -15.65
N PHE A 15 -7.35 19.04 -16.36
CA PHE A 15 -8.73 18.62 -16.15
C PHE A 15 -8.91 17.12 -16.41
N PHE A 16 -8.39 16.60 -17.52
CA PHE A 16 -8.45 15.16 -17.82
C PHE A 16 -7.73 14.31 -16.76
N VAL A 17 -6.54 14.74 -16.32
CA VAL A 17 -5.81 14.06 -15.25
C VAL A 17 -6.60 14.06 -13.96
N ALA A 18 -7.21 15.19 -13.58
CA ALA A 18 -8.01 15.31 -12.36
C ALA A 18 -9.25 14.40 -12.41
N VAL A 19 -10.02 14.44 -13.50
CA VAL A 19 -11.22 13.60 -13.69
C VAL A 19 -10.86 12.12 -13.74
N SER A 20 -9.81 11.73 -14.48
CA SER A 20 -9.36 10.35 -14.55
C SER A 20 -8.93 9.83 -13.18
N THR A 21 -8.18 10.64 -12.42
CA THR A 21 -7.75 10.27 -11.06
C THR A 21 -8.95 10.10 -10.13
N TRP A 22 -9.90 11.04 -10.18
CA TRP A 22 -11.11 10.96 -9.36
C TRP A 22 -11.98 9.75 -9.71
N LEU A 23 -12.19 9.46 -11.00
CA LEU A 23 -12.96 8.29 -11.43
C LEU A 23 -12.29 6.98 -11.02
N THR A 24 -10.96 6.88 -11.12
CA THR A 24 -10.23 5.70 -10.66
C THR A 24 -10.38 5.52 -9.15
N GLN A 25 -10.20 6.58 -8.37
CA GLN A 25 -10.38 6.53 -6.92
C GLN A 25 -11.81 6.07 -6.56
N ALA A 26 -12.82 6.72 -7.15
CA ALA A 26 -14.22 6.42 -6.87
C ALA A 26 -14.58 4.96 -7.16
N ARG A 27 -14.11 4.41 -8.29
CA ARG A 27 -14.29 2.98 -8.62
C ARG A 27 -13.52 2.06 -7.69
N SER A 28 -12.33 2.47 -7.25
CA SER A 28 -11.49 1.62 -6.39
C SER A 28 -12.04 1.47 -4.97
N THR A 29 -12.92 2.38 -4.54
CA THR A 29 -13.49 2.38 -3.18
C THR A 29 -15.01 2.16 -3.19
N ASP A 30 -15.63 1.85 -4.34
CA ASP A 30 -17.07 1.61 -4.38
C ASP A 30 -17.46 0.22 -3.87
N TRP A 31 -16.48 -0.68 -3.73
CA TRP A 31 -16.62 -2.08 -3.33
C TRP A 31 -17.77 -2.81 -4.05
N ASN A 32 -17.97 -2.53 -5.34
CA ASN A 32 -18.94 -3.24 -6.18
C ASN A 32 -18.28 -4.29 -7.07
N ASN A 33 -16.96 -4.22 -7.27
CA ASN A 33 -16.18 -5.18 -8.06
C ASN A 33 -14.89 -5.56 -7.31
N SER A 34 -14.35 -6.74 -7.64
CA SER A 34 -13.03 -7.12 -7.16
C SER A 34 -11.96 -6.17 -7.71
N LEU A 35 -11.11 -5.65 -6.83
CA LEU A 35 -9.91 -4.92 -7.24
C LEU A 35 -8.79 -5.89 -7.63
N TRP A 36 -8.21 -5.69 -8.79
CA TRP A 36 -7.06 -6.43 -9.27
C TRP A 36 -5.78 -5.75 -8.80
N VAL A 37 -5.03 -6.43 -7.95
CA VAL A 37 -3.78 -5.95 -7.37
C VAL A 37 -2.65 -6.79 -7.90
N LYS A 38 -1.72 -6.19 -8.64
CA LYS A 38 -0.56 -6.91 -9.17
C LYS A 38 0.69 -6.55 -8.38
N VAL A 39 1.35 -7.58 -7.86
CA VAL A 39 2.58 -7.46 -7.07
C VAL A 39 3.79 -7.66 -7.97
N TYR A 40 4.67 -6.67 -8.02
CA TYR A 40 5.92 -6.68 -8.78
C TYR A 40 7.11 -6.76 -7.84
N PRO A 41 7.80 -7.91 -7.76
CA PRO A 41 8.98 -8.03 -6.93
C PRO A 41 10.17 -7.30 -7.58
N ILE A 42 10.93 -6.57 -6.75
CA ILE A 42 12.17 -5.89 -7.14
C ILE A 42 13.27 -6.37 -6.19
N ASN A 43 14.46 -6.65 -6.73
CA ASN A 43 15.63 -6.86 -5.88
C ASN A 43 16.07 -5.51 -5.32
N GLY A 44 15.78 -5.22 -4.05
CA GLY A 44 15.97 -3.90 -3.45
C GLY A 44 17.41 -3.59 -3.06
N ASP A 45 18.22 -4.63 -2.84
CA ASP A 45 19.61 -4.54 -2.38
C ASP A 45 20.62 -5.17 -3.36
N ASP A 46 20.17 -5.54 -4.56
CA ASP A 46 20.96 -6.18 -5.62
C ASP A 46 21.72 -7.45 -5.19
N THR A 47 21.30 -8.09 -4.10
CA THR A 47 21.97 -9.30 -3.61
C THR A 47 21.46 -10.55 -4.31
N ALA A 48 22.34 -11.55 -4.46
CA ALA A 48 21.94 -12.87 -4.97
C ALA A 48 20.94 -13.58 -4.04
N ALA A 49 20.96 -13.29 -2.73
CA ALA A 49 20.02 -13.83 -1.76
C ALA A 49 18.60 -13.32 -2.00
N SER A 50 18.45 -12.01 -2.21
CA SER A 50 17.17 -11.38 -2.57
C SER A 50 16.66 -11.86 -3.92
N GLY A 51 17.53 -11.94 -4.94
CA GLY A 51 17.17 -12.50 -6.25
C GLY A 51 16.63 -13.93 -6.16
N LYS A 52 17.32 -14.82 -5.44
CA LYS A 52 16.88 -16.20 -5.22
C LYS A 52 15.56 -16.28 -4.44
N TYR A 53 15.34 -15.37 -3.49
CA TYR A 53 14.07 -15.29 -2.77
C TYR A 53 12.93 -14.92 -3.73
N ILE A 54 13.15 -13.92 -4.58
CA ILE A 54 12.18 -13.43 -5.58
C ILE A 54 11.82 -14.53 -6.59
N GLU A 55 12.80 -15.24 -7.14
CA GLU A 55 12.58 -16.39 -8.04
C GLU A 55 11.72 -17.49 -7.41
N GLY A 56 11.76 -17.60 -6.08
CA GLY A 56 11.01 -18.56 -5.30
C GLY A 56 9.58 -18.13 -4.93
N LEU A 57 9.20 -16.87 -5.21
CA LEU A 57 7.87 -16.34 -4.89
C LEU A 57 6.79 -17.01 -5.72
N ARG A 58 5.64 -17.21 -5.08
CA ARG A 58 4.45 -17.78 -5.70
C ARG A 58 3.26 -16.92 -5.34
N LEU A 59 2.25 -16.92 -6.21
CA LEU A 59 0.99 -16.23 -5.92
C LEU A 59 0.39 -16.63 -4.55
N SER A 60 0.51 -17.90 -4.17
CA SER A 60 0.04 -18.40 -2.87
C SER A 60 0.70 -17.73 -1.66
N ASP A 61 1.90 -17.16 -1.82
CA ASP A 61 2.59 -16.44 -0.75
C ASP A 61 1.86 -15.16 -0.33
N PHE A 62 0.99 -14.60 -1.18
CA PHE A 62 0.22 -13.38 -0.95
C PHE A 62 -1.24 -13.64 -0.54
N LYS A 63 -1.65 -14.91 -0.46
CA LYS A 63 -3.05 -15.30 -0.18
C LYS A 63 -3.59 -14.70 1.13
N SER A 64 -2.73 -14.48 2.14
CA SER A 64 -3.18 -13.91 3.41
C SER A 64 -3.68 -12.47 3.29
N ILE A 65 -3.30 -11.72 2.25
CA ILE A 65 -3.83 -10.39 1.95
C ILE A 65 -5.28 -10.49 1.45
N GLU A 66 -5.55 -11.37 0.48
CA GLU A 66 -6.92 -11.60 0.00
C GLU A 66 -7.84 -12.04 1.15
N SER A 67 -7.42 -13.04 1.94
CA SER A 67 -8.20 -13.54 3.08
C SER A 67 -8.36 -12.53 4.22
N PHE A 68 -7.41 -11.59 4.36
CA PHE A 68 -7.54 -10.48 5.30
C PHE A 68 -8.60 -9.51 4.83
N LEU A 69 -8.51 -9.04 3.59
CA LEU A 69 -9.45 -8.07 3.03
C LEU A 69 -10.86 -8.64 2.97
N GLU A 70 -11.05 -9.88 2.51
CA GLU A 70 -12.34 -10.58 2.54
C GLU A 70 -12.95 -10.59 3.96
N ARG A 71 -12.15 -10.98 4.96
CA ARG A 71 -12.60 -11.03 6.35
C ARG A 71 -12.97 -9.66 6.90
N GLU A 72 -12.13 -8.65 6.66
CA GLU A 72 -12.32 -7.33 7.25
C GLU A 72 -13.39 -6.51 6.52
N THR A 73 -13.45 -6.53 5.19
CA THR A 73 -14.52 -5.86 4.44
C THR A 73 -15.89 -6.49 4.71
N GLY A 74 -15.93 -7.81 4.92
CA GLY A 74 -17.14 -8.55 5.28
C GLY A 74 -17.76 -8.14 6.63
N LYS A 75 -16.99 -7.52 7.54
CA LYS A 75 -17.52 -6.99 8.81
C LYS A 75 -18.39 -5.74 8.63
N TYR A 76 -18.16 -4.99 7.56
CA TYR A 76 -18.66 -3.62 7.41
C TYR A 76 -19.86 -3.46 6.47
N ALA A 77 -20.11 -4.45 5.59
CA ALA A 77 -21.26 -4.58 4.66
C ALA A 77 -20.90 -4.61 3.15
N ALA A 78 -19.69 -5.00 2.76
CA ALA A 78 -19.41 -5.33 1.36
C ALA A 78 -19.99 -6.72 1.00
N SER A 79 -20.89 -6.78 0.03
CA SER A 79 -21.50 -8.00 -0.53
C SER A 79 -20.57 -8.78 -1.50
N LEU A 80 -19.28 -8.42 -1.52
CA LEU A 80 -18.27 -9.04 -2.35
C LEU A 80 -17.58 -10.20 -1.62
N ASP A 81 -17.80 -11.42 -2.11
CA ASP A 81 -17.10 -12.62 -1.63
C ASP A 81 -15.58 -12.55 -1.85
N ARG A 82 -15.12 -11.72 -2.80
CA ARG A 82 -13.69 -11.56 -3.11
C ARG A 82 -13.38 -10.10 -3.44
N PRO A 83 -13.18 -9.23 -2.44
CA PRO A 83 -13.00 -7.80 -2.66
C PRO A 83 -11.69 -7.47 -3.41
N VAL A 84 -10.68 -8.33 -3.25
CA VAL A 84 -9.38 -8.17 -3.89
C VAL A 84 -8.91 -9.48 -4.52
N ARG A 85 -8.27 -9.35 -5.69
CA ARG A 85 -7.61 -10.43 -6.43
C ARG A 85 -6.16 -10.05 -6.65
N ILE A 86 -5.26 -10.85 -6.12
CA ILE A 86 -3.83 -10.65 -6.26
C ILE A 86 -3.33 -11.42 -7.48
N GLU A 87 -2.46 -10.78 -8.24
CA GLU A 87 -1.59 -11.41 -9.22
C GLU A 87 -0.12 -11.17 -8.87
N LEU A 88 0.75 -12.09 -9.26
CA LEU A 88 2.19 -11.94 -9.13
C LEU A 88 2.78 -11.67 -10.52
N GLY A 89 3.37 -10.50 -10.69
CA GLY A 89 4.13 -10.12 -11.88
C GLY A 89 5.51 -10.76 -11.91
N GLN A 90 6.20 -10.57 -13.04
CA GLN A 90 7.61 -10.90 -13.16
C GLN A 90 8.46 -9.90 -12.36
N ALA A 91 9.67 -10.32 -12.02
CA ALA A 91 10.63 -9.44 -11.37
C ALA A 91 10.94 -8.24 -12.25
N ILE A 92 11.10 -7.07 -11.63
CA ILE A 92 11.47 -5.83 -12.28
C ILE A 92 12.93 -5.50 -11.94
N ASP A 93 13.72 -5.22 -12.97
CA ASP A 93 15.15 -4.94 -12.86
C ASP A 93 15.47 -3.45 -12.64
N GLU A 94 14.47 -2.57 -12.78
CA GLU A 94 14.62 -1.11 -12.57
C GLU A 94 14.05 -0.69 -11.21
N GLN A 95 14.76 0.18 -10.48
CA GLN A 95 14.28 0.73 -9.22
C GLN A 95 13.25 1.85 -9.47
N PRO A 96 12.25 2.03 -8.57
CA PRO A 96 11.34 3.15 -8.67
C PRO A 96 12.09 4.48 -8.51
N PRO A 97 11.66 5.55 -9.20
CA PRO A 97 12.19 6.89 -9.00
C PRO A 97 12.27 7.28 -7.52
N GLU A 98 13.45 7.68 -7.06
CA GLU A 98 13.61 8.19 -5.70
C GLU A 98 12.89 9.54 -5.54
N LEU A 99 12.20 9.70 -4.40
CA LEU A 99 11.75 11.01 -3.95
C LEU A 99 13.00 11.73 -3.41
N GLY A 100 13.55 12.65 -4.20
CA GLY A 100 14.72 13.42 -3.79
C GLY A 100 14.48 14.20 -2.50
N GLY A 101 15.54 14.67 -1.84
CA GLY A 101 15.46 15.38 -0.55
C GLY A 101 14.75 16.75 -0.56
N GLU A 102 14.22 17.19 -1.71
CA GLU A 102 13.47 18.44 -1.82
C GLU A 102 12.00 18.24 -1.46
N THR A 103 11.53 18.90 -0.40
CA THR A 103 10.21 18.73 0.21
C THR A 103 9.11 19.65 -0.35
N GLY A 104 9.34 20.29 -1.50
CA GLY A 104 8.40 21.23 -2.09
C GLY A 104 7.17 20.55 -2.73
N ALA A 105 6.01 21.20 -2.72
CA ALA A 105 4.81 20.66 -3.39
C ALA A 105 5.04 20.37 -4.88
N LEU A 106 5.86 21.19 -5.56
CA LEU A 106 6.20 20.98 -6.97
C LEU A 106 7.11 19.77 -7.18
N SER A 107 8.09 19.52 -6.31
CA SER A 107 8.97 18.35 -6.43
C SER A 107 8.17 17.06 -6.20
N VAL A 108 7.27 17.05 -5.22
CA VAL A 108 6.33 15.94 -5.00
C VAL A 108 5.45 15.74 -6.23
N MET A 109 4.86 16.80 -6.80
CA MET A 109 4.03 16.68 -8.02
C MET A 109 4.79 16.11 -9.21
N LEU A 110 6.01 16.59 -9.46
CA LEU A 110 6.87 16.10 -10.55
C LEU A 110 7.28 14.65 -10.33
N TRP A 111 7.64 14.30 -9.09
CA TRP A 111 7.95 12.92 -8.71
C TRP A 111 6.74 12.00 -8.92
N SER A 112 5.53 12.41 -8.49
CA SER A 112 4.28 11.67 -8.73
C SER A 112 4.02 11.40 -10.21
N LEU A 113 4.36 12.35 -11.09
CA LEU A 113 4.24 12.17 -12.53
C LEU A 113 5.30 11.19 -13.07
N LYS A 114 6.56 11.34 -12.64
CA LYS A 114 7.66 10.44 -12.99
C LYS A 114 7.37 9.00 -12.57
N MET A 115 6.85 8.81 -11.35
CA MET A 115 6.42 7.53 -10.79
C MET A 115 5.35 6.87 -11.64
N ARG A 116 4.31 7.61 -12.03
CA ARG A 116 3.23 7.06 -12.89
C ARG A 116 3.74 6.64 -14.26
N TRP A 117 4.58 7.47 -14.87
CA TRP A 117 5.20 7.13 -16.15
C TRP A 117 6.06 5.87 -16.04
N TRP A 118 6.93 5.82 -15.04
CA TRP A 118 7.80 4.68 -14.76
C TRP A 118 7.01 3.39 -14.52
N ALA A 119 5.98 3.46 -13.67
CA ALA A 119 5.17 2.30 -13.31
C ALA A 119 4.46 1.70 -14.52
N GLY A 120 3.90 2.53 -15.41
CA GLY A 120 3.34 2.07 -16.68
C GLY A 120 4.42 1.47 -17.58
N SER A 121 5.47 2.25 -17.88
CA SER A 121 6.49 1.84 -18.86
C SER A 121 7.20 0.53 -18.52
N ILE A 122 7.37 0.21 -17.24
CA ILE A 122 8.07 -1.00 -16.80
C ILE A 122 7.14 -2.22 -16.66
N THR A 123 5.82 -2.03 -16.68
CA THR A 123 4.84 -3.11 -16.49
C THR A 123 3.94 -3.38 -17.70
N ASP A 124 3.84 -2.44 -18.65
CA ASP A 124 2.98 -2.55 -19.84
C ASP A 124 3.15 -3.87 -20.61
N ASP A 125 4.38 -4.36 -20.77
CA ASP A 125 4.67 -5.59 -21.52
C ASP A 125 4.13 -6.87 -20.84
N GLN A 126 3.97 -6.85 -19.51
CA GLN A 126 3.47 -7.97 -18.73
C GLN A 126 2.01 -7.82 -18.29
N ASP A 127 1.42 -6.62 -18.46
CA ASP A 127 0.03 -6.31 -18.13
C ASP A 127 -0.91 -6.63 -19.28
N ARG A 128 -1.17 -7.94 -19.48
CA ARG A 128 -2.23 -8.38 -20.40
C ARG A 128 -3.62 -7.87 -19.99
N ILE A 129 -3.84 -7.68 -18.69
CA ILE A 129 -4.98 -7.00 -18.10
C ILE A 129 -4.40 -5.92 -17.19
N GLU A 130 -4.83 -4.67 -17.41
CA GLU A 130 -4.43 -3.53 -16.59
C GLU A 130 -4.90 -3.75 -15.13
N PRO A 131 -3.99 -3.81 -14.14
CA PRO A 131 -4.39 -3.95 -12.75
C PRO A 131 -4.97 -2.64 -12.22
N ASP A 132 -5.94 -2.74 -11.31
CA ASP A 132 -6.46 -1.58 -10.59
C ASP A 132 -5.38 -0.96 -9.69
N VAL A 133 -4.51 -1.80 -9.09
CA VAL A 133 -3.39 -1.37 -8.22
C VAL A 133 -2.10 -2.10 -8.57
N ARG A 134 -1.00 -1.36 -8.66
CA ARG A 134 0.36 -1.89 -8.82
C ARG A 134 1.12 -1.78 -7.49
N MET A 135 1.56 -2.91 -6.96
CA MET A 135 2.35 -2.97 -5.73
C MET A 135 3.79 -3.39 -6.06
N PHE A 136 4.72 -2.45 -6.03
CA PHE A 136 6.15 -2.72 -6.22
C PHE A 136 6.79 -3.07 -4.88
N VAL A 137 7.25 -4.31 -4.71
CA VAL A 137 7.81 -4.80 -3.45
C VAL A 137 9.32 -5.00 -3.62
N ARG A 138 10.09 -4.08 -3.03
CA ARG A 138 11.54 -4.11 -2.99
C ARG A 138 12.01 -5.02 -1.86
N TYR A 139 12.55 -6.18 -2.20
CA TYR A 139 13.03 -7.14 -1.22
C TYR A 139 14.50 -6.91 -0.88
N HIS A 140 14.79 -6.82 0.41
CA HIS A 140 16.13 -6.65 0.96
C HIS A 140 16.48 -7.80 1.91
N THR A 141 17.74 -8.14 2.02
CA THR A 141 18.24 -9.11 2.98
C THR A 141 17.85 -8.71 4.42
N PRO A 142 17.49 -9.66 5.31
CA PRO A 142 16.99 -9.36 6.66
C PRO A 142 17.92 -8.58 7.57
N ASP A 143 19.22 -8.57 7.27
CA ASP A 143 20.23 -7.82 8.04
C ASP A 143 20.32 -6.35 7.59
N ALA A 144 19.62 -5.99 6.50
CA ALA A 144 19.43 -4.61 6.11
C ALA A 144 18.44 -3.95 7.09
N THR A 145 18.81 -2.77 7.61
CA THR A 145 17.91 -1.95 8.42
C THR A 145 16.79 -1.41 7.53
N ILE A 146 15.64 -2.11 7.50
CA ILE A 146 14.44 -1.62 6.82
C ILE A 146 13.63 -0.80 7.83
N SER A 147 13.59 0.53 7.65
CA SER A 147 12.57 1.35 8.31
C SER A 147 11.25 1.24 7.54
N LEU A 148 10.17 0.98 8.25
CA LEU A 148 8.80 1.01 7.69
C LEU A 148 8.48 2.38 7.08
N GLU A 149 9.09 3.46 7.61
CA GLU A 149 8.88 4.85 7.19
C GLU A 149 9.34 5.16 5.76
N ASN A 150 10.06 4.23 5.12
CA ASN A 150 10.59 4.40 3.76
C ASN A 150 9.65 3.85 2.67
N SER A 151 8.48 3.31 3.03
CA SER A 151 7.46 2.91 2.06
C SER A 151 6.66 4.16 1.68
N VAL A 152 6.63 4.50 0.39
CA VAL A 152 5.93 5.68 -0.11
C VAL A 152 4.73 5.21 -0.92
N GLY A 153 3.55 5.30 -0.33
CA GLY A 153 2.27 5.10 -1.01
C GLY A 153 1.88 6.34 -1.81
N LEU A 154 1.78 6.23 -3.14
CA LEU A 154 1.25 7.33 -3.95
C LEU A 154 -0.29 7.29 -3.91
N GLN A 155 -0.89 8.05 -2.99
CA GLN A 155 -2.35 8.20 -2.78
C GLN A 155 -3.16 8.62 -4.04
N LYS A 156 -2.52 8.94 -5.17
CA LYS A 156 -3.16 9.52 -6.37
C LYS A 156 -2.83 8.81 -7.68
N GLY A 157 -2.47 7.53 -7.62
CA GLY A 157 -2.15 6.77 -8.83
C GLY A 157 -2.27 5.25 -8.72
N MET A 158 -2.86 4.71 -7.66
CA MET A 158 -2.97 3.26 -7.42
C MET A 158 -1.63 2.52 -7.53
N VAL A 159 -0.55 3.16 -7.09
CA VAL A 159 0.80 2.58 -7.06
C VAL A 159 1.30 2.62 -5.62
N GLY A 160 1.64 1.46 -5.07
CA GLY A 160 2.31 1.32 -3.79
C GLY A 160 3.76 0.85 -3.96
N ILE A 161 4.68 1.44 -3.21
CA ILE A 161 6.06 0.95 -3.10
C ILE A 161 6.27 0.46 -1.68
N VAL A 162 6.72 -0.78 -1.55
CA VAL A 162 6.92 -1.46 -0.27
C VAL A 162 8.37 -1.88 -0.17
N ASN A 163 9.01 -1.67 0.98
CA ASN A 163 10.25 -2.37 1.31
C ASN A 163 9.92 -3.61 2.16
N GLY A 164 10.33 -4.78 1.69
CA GLY A 164 10.09 -6.06 2.34
C GLY A 164 11.37 -6.85 2.57
N TYR A 165 11.28 -7.86 3.42
CA TYR A 165 12.40 -8.75 3.74
C TYR A 165 12.45 -9.95 2.79
N ALA A 166 13.61 -10.23 2.22
CA ALA A 166 13.92 -11.36 1.35
C ALA A 166 14.09 -12.68 2.13
N SER A 167 13.11 -13.03 2.95
CA SER A 167 13.17 -14.25 3.76
C SER A 167 11.78 -14.80 4.05
N ARG A 168 11.66 -16.13 3.95
CA ARG A 168 10.41 -16.86 4.19
C ARG A 168 9.87 -16.65 5.61
N ARG A 169 10.74 -16.37 6.58
CA ARG A 169 10.36 -16.07 7.97
C ARG A 169 9.51 -14.81 8.09
N TYR A 170 9.74 -13.83 7.21
CA TYR A 170 9.10 -12.53 7.23
C TYR A 170 7.95 -12.42 6.22
N ARG A 171 7.61 -13.48 5.49
CA ARG A 171 6.56 -13.46 4.46
C ARG A 171 5.24 -12.86 4.98
N GLU A 172 4.76 -13.34 6.12
CA GLU A 172 3.49 -12.87 6.67
C GLU A 172 3.59 -11.43 7.21
N THR A 173 4.77 -11.03 7.70
CA THR A 173 5.04 -9.64 8.07
C THR A 173 5.07 -8.74 6.82
N ASN A 174 5.71 -9.17 5.72
CA ASN A 174 5.68 -8.45 4.46
C ASN A 174 4.24 -8.27 3.97
N ASN A 175 3.38 -9.28 4.12
CA ASN A 175 1.96 -9.15 3.73
C ASN A 175 1.19 -8.14 4.60
N VAL A 176 1.57 -7.94 5.87
CA VAL A 176 1.03 -6.84 6.70
C VAL A 176 1.41 -5.50 6.09
N ILE A 177 2.67 -5.32 5.73
CA ILE A 177 3.17 -4.07 5.14
C ILE A 177 2.53 -3.83 3.77
N ILE A 178 2.46 -4.85 2.91
CA ILE A 178 1.81 -4.73 1.58
C ILE A 178 0.33 -4.37 1.73
N ALA A 179 -0.39 -4.97 2.69
CA ALA A 179 -1.79 -4.64 2.91
C ALA A 179 -1.97 -3.20 3.44
N HIS A 180 -1.11 -2.76 4.35
CA HIS A 180 -1.10 -1.38 4.84
C HIS A 180 -0.89 -0.38 3.69
N GLU A 181 0.14 -0.60 2.87
CA GLU A 181 0.44 0.25 1.72
C GLU A 181 -0.64 0.19 0.64
N PHE A 182 -1.25 -0.98 0.44
CA PHE A 182 -2.39 -1.12 -0.44
C PHE A 182 -3.57 -0.25 0.03
N LEU A 183 -3.88 -0.24 1.33
CA LEU A 183 -4.97 0.59 1.86
C LEU A 183 -4.69 2.10 1.72
N HIS A 184 -3.43 2.54 1.76
CA HIS A 184 -3.08 3.92 1.39
C HIS A 184 -3.45 4.25 -0.06
N THR A 185 -3.31 3.30 -0.99
CA THR A 185 -3.75 3.53 -2.38
C THR A 185 -5.26 3.75 -2.48
N LEU A 186 -6.03 3.21 -1.54
CA LEU A 186 -7.48 3.41 -1.43
C LEU A 186 -7.86 4.69 -0.67
N GLY A 187 -6.89 5.41 -0.12
CA GLY A 187 -7.09 6.69 0.56
C GLY A 187 -7.06 6.63 2.08
N ALA A 188 -6.78 5.47 2.68
CA ALA A 188 -6.59 5.35 4.13
C ALA A 188 -5.40 6.21 4.61
N THR A 189 -5.52 6.78 5.81
CA THR A 189 -4.46 7.56 6.44
C THR A 189 -3.82 6.82 7.62
N ASP A 190 -2.56 7.12 7.89
CA ASP A 190 -1.84 6.58 9.06
C ASP A 190 -2.50 7.00 10.36
N LYS A 191 -2.55 6.07 11.31
CA LYS A 191 -3.13 6.26 12.65
C LYS A 191 -2.09 6.03 13.74
N TYR A 192 -0.83 6.33 13.43
CA TYR A 192 0.30 6.27 14.35
C TYR A 192 1.11 7.56 14.30
N ASP A 193 1.90 7.79 15.34
CA ASP A 193 2.80 8.93 15.41
C ASP A 193 4.00 8.71 14.46
N PRO A 194 4.29 9.63 13.53
CA PRO A 194 5.31 9.42 12.51
C PRO A 194 6.74 9.46 13.04
N GLY A 195 6.98 9.95 14.26
CA GLY A 195 8.32 10.00 14.86
C GLY A 195 8.67 8.77 15.70
N THR A 196 7.66 8.11 16.26
CA THR A 196 7.82 6.97 17.17
C THR A 196 7.26 5.67 16.59
N GLY A 197 6.34 5.77 15.63
CA GLY A 197 5.58 4.65 15.11
C GLY A 197 4.53 4.10 16.06
N GLN A 198 4.25 4.79 17.18
CA GLN A 198 3.29 4.36 18.18
C GLN A 198 1.85 4.58 17.68
N PRO A 199 0.96 3.57 17.73
CA PRO A 199 -0.44 3.77 17.33
C PRO A 199 -1.14 4.79 18.23
N ILE A 200 -1.91 5.70 17.63
CA ILE A 200 -2.58 6.81 18.32
C ILE A 200 -4.05 6.44 18.59
N GLY A 201 -4.41 6.31 19.86
CA GLY A 201 -5.80 6.00 20.25
C GLY A 201 -6.79 7.17 20.02
N PRO A 202 -8.08 6.89 19.83
CA PRO A 202 -8.67 5.55 19.77
C PRO A 202 -8.47 4.85 18.41
N ASP A 203 -8.34 5.61 17.32
CA ASP A 203 -8.46 5.07 15.96
C ASP A 203 -7.28 4.21 15.50
N GLY A 204 -6.08 4.41 16.07
CA GLY A 204 -4.90 3.58 15.81
C GLY A 204 -4.84 2.30 16.64
N LEU A 205 -5.75 2.12 17.60
CA LEU A 205 -5.82 0.91 18.43
C LEU A 205 -6.87 -0.04 17.87
N ALA A 206 -6.56 -1.35 17.82
CA ALA A 206 -7.51 -2.35 17.35
C ALA A 206 -8.68 -2.57 18.32
N GLU A 207 -8.41 -2.43 19.61
CA GLU A 207 -9.31 -2.69 20.72
C GLU A 207 -9.29 -1.49 21.69
N PRO A 208 -9.76 -0.29 21.28
CA PRO A 208 -9.64 0.93 22.08
C PRO A 208 -10.43 0.86 23.40
N ASP A 209 -11.44 0.00 23.50
CA ASP A 209 -12.29 -0.17 24.69
C ASP A 209 -11.80 -1.28 25.65
N ARG A 210 -10.68 -1.94 25.33
CA ARG A 210 -10.16 -3.07 26.12
C ARG A 210 -9.74 -2.63 27.53
N LYS A 211 -9.93 -3.52 28.52
CA LYS A 211 -9.47 -3.32 29.91
C LYS A 211 -8.71 -4.55 30.45
N PRO A 212 -7.43 -4.44 30.82
CA PRO A 212 -6.55 -3.27 30.64
C PRO A 212 -6.33 -2.96 29.14
N LEU A 213 -6.07 -1.69 28.81
CA LEU A 213 -5.89 -1.24 27.41
C LEU A 213 -4.74 -1.98 26.73
N TYR A 214 -3.63 -2.19 27.45
CA TYR A 214 -2.47 -2.91 26.96
C TYR A 214 -2.26 -4.24 27.69
N PRO A 215 -1.58 -5.21 27.05
CA PRO A 215 -1.23 -5.21 25.63
C PRO A 215 -2.47 -5.43 24.75
N GLN A 216 -2.55 -4.73 23.62
CA GLN A 216 -3.52 -5.04 22.57
C GLN A 216 -3.25 -6.45 22.01
N GLN A 217 -4.30 -7.17 21.58
CA GLN A 217 -4.15 -8.49 20.94
C GLN A 217 -3.95 -8.36 19.42
N TYR A 218 -4.46 -7.27 18.85
CA TYR A 218 -4.46 -6.99 17.43
C TYR A 218 -3.88 -5.59 17.18
N ALA A 219 -3.40 -5.34 15.96
CA ALA A 219 -3.10 -4.01 15.46
C ALA A 219 -4.26 -3.53 14.59
N GLU A 220 -4.60 -2.24 14.69
CA GLU A 220 -5.32 -1.61 13.61
C GLU A 220 -4.34 -1.48 12.43
N ILE A 221 -4.75 -1.89 11.23
CA ILE A 221 -3.84 -2.06 10.09
C ILE A 221 -3.17 -0.73 9.72
N MET A 222 -3.85 0.40 9.84
CA MET A 222 -3.30 1.74 9.62
C MET A 222 -2.64 2.35 10.86
N GLY A 223 -2.85 1.78 12.05
CA GLY A 223 -2.02 1.98 13.24
C GLY A 223 -0.68 1.25 13.16
N GLY A 224 -0.54 0.29 12.23
CA GLY A 224 0.71 -0.33 11.80
C GLY A 224 1.34 -1.32 12.78
N ARG A 225 1.10 -1.18 14.09
CA ARG A 225 1.73 -1.98 15.16
C ARG A 225 0.73 -2.42 16.24
N ILE A 226 1.03 -3.53 16.91
CA ILE A 226 0.31 -3.98 18.11
C ILE A 226 0.90 -3.19 19.29
N ALA A 227 0.10 -2.33 19.92
CA ALA A 227 0.54 -1.58 21.10
C ALA A 227 0.64 -2.50 22.33
N LEU A 228 1.85 -2.64 22.86
CA LEU A 228 2.18 -3.46 24.03
C LEU A 228 2.16 -2.64 25.32
N ALA A 229 2.46 -1.35 25.23
CA ALA A 229 2.36 -0.32 26.27
C ALA A 229 2.13 1.06 25.60
N ASP A 230 2.13 2.14 26.39
CA ASP A 230 1.99 3.51 25.88
C ASP A 230 3.14 3.95 24.95
N ASP A 231 4.33 3.37 25.11
CA ASP A 231 5.57 3.70 24.40
C ASP A 231 6.25 2.47 23.76
N ASP A 232 5.56 1.33 23.74
CA ASP A 232 6.07 0.10 23.15
C ASP A 232 5.01 -0.51 22.22
N ALA A 233 5.43 -0.82 21.00
CA ALA A 233 4.60 -1.45 19.99
C ALA A 233 5.44 -2.31 19.05
N MET A 234 4.84 -3.38 18.54
CA MET A 234 5.54 -4.33 17.66
C MET A 234 4.80 -4.55 16.34
N ILE A 235 5.55 -4.79 15.27
CA ILE A 235 4.97 -5.15 13.98
C ILE A 235 4.23 -6.50 14.09
N PRO A 236 2.99 -6.62 13.60
CA PRO A 236 2.27 -7.88 13.60
C PRO A 236 3.02 -8.97 12.82
N LYS A 237 3.03 -10.19 13.36
CA LYS A 237 3.66 -11.35 12.70
C LYS A 237 2.90 -11.84 11.47
N SER A 238 1.65 -11.43 11.31
CA SER A 238 0.76 -11.81 10.19
C SER A 238 -0.52 -11.00 10.22
N LEU A 239 -1.23 -10.94 9.09
CA LEU A 239 -2.56 -10.32 8.95
C LEU A 239 -3.69 -10.97 9.77
N ARG A 240 -3.42 -12.10 10.46
CA ARG A 240 -4.35 -12.64 11.47
C ARG A 240 -4.39 -11.83 12.76
N HIS A 241 -3.36 -11.02 13.02
CA HIS A 241 -3.26 -10.14 14.19
C HIS A 241 -3.55 -8.68 13.82
N THR A 242 -4.28 -8.45 12.72
CA THR A 242 -4.62 -7.11 12.24
C THR A 242 -6.11 -7.01 11.98
N VAL A 243 -6.65 -5.80 12.13
CA VAL A 243 -8.04 -5.45 11.82
C VAL A 243 -8.08 -4.16 11.01
N ILE A 244 -9.16 -3.97 10.24
CA ILE A 244 -9.52 -2.64 9.75
C ILE A 244 -10.39 -1.99 10.83
N GLY A 245 -9.97 -0.82 11.33
CA GLY A 245 -10.75 -0.05 12.30
C GLY A 245 -11.88 0.77 11.65
N PRO A 246 -12.86 1.28 12.41
CA PRO A 246 -13.99 2.04 11.86
C PRO A 246 -13.58 3.28 11.06
N LEU A 247 -12.57 4.04 11.53
CA LEU A 247 -12.09 5.20 10.78
C LEU A 247 -11.46 4.79 9.44
N THR A 248 -10.60 3.77 9.44
CA THR A 248 -10.03 3.22 8.20
C THR A 248 -11.13 2.73 7.25
N ALA A 249 -12.13 2.01 7.77
CA ALA A 249 -13.27 1.55 6.99
C ALA A 249 -14.02 2.70 6.31
N ARG A 250 -14.23 3.82 7.01
CA ARG A 250 -14.85 5.01 6.43
C ARG A 250 -13.97 5.66 5.36
N GLU A 251 -12.67 5.80 5.61
CA GLU A 251 -11.73 6.41 4.65
C GLU A 251 -11.69 5.69 3.31
N ILE A 252 -11.83 4.35 3.34
CA ILE A 252 -11.88 3.53 2.14
C ILE A 252 -13.31 3.23 1.67
N ASN A 253 -14.32 3.93 2.20
CA ASN A 253 -15.74 3.82 1.83
C ASN A 253 -16.36 2.42 2.00
N LEU A 254 -15.94 1.66 3.01
CA LEU A 254 -16.66 0.44 3.44
C LEU A 254 -17.92 0.75 4.26
N ILE A 255 -17.96 1.92 4.89
CA ILE A 255 -19.08 2.47 5.67
C ILE A 255 -19.15 3.98 5.49
N ASP A 256 -20.32 4.56 5.75
CA ASP A 256 -20.57 6.01 5.69
C ASP A 256 -19.93 6.81 6.86
#